data_AF-A0A836ZT73-F1
#
_entry.id   AF-A0A836ZT73-F1
#
_cell.length_a   1.000
_cell.length_b   1.000
_cell.length_c   1.000
_cell.angle_alpha   90.00
_cell.angle_beta   90.00
_cell.angle_gamma   90.00
#
_symmetry.space_group_name_H-M   'P 1'
#
loop_
_entity.id
_entity.type
_entity.pdbx_description
1 polymer ?
#
loop_
_entity_poly.entity_id
_entity_poly.type
_entity_poly.pdbx_seq_one_letter_code
_entity_poly.pdbx_strand_id
1 'polypeptide(L)' 'EPFREGSIRTQQVFMSQMARDAGYNIEWHKVDRLQMAFAQTKAMEGNYKPFEAIFKDHLKERSIEAREKDG' A
#
# COMPACT_ATOMS: atom_id res chain seq x y z
N GLU A 1 3.37 9.28 15.22
CA GLU A 1 2.31 9.25 14.19
C GLU A 1 1.54 10.57 14.17
N PRO A 2 0.96 10.98 13.03
CA PRO A 2 0.25 12.25 12.89
C PRO A 2 -1.21 12.26 13.39
N PHE A 3 -1.83 11.10 13.63
CA PHE A 3 -3.20 10.99 14.16
C PHE A 3 -3.24 10.22 15.48
N ARG A 4 -4.29 10.44 16.28
CA ARG A 4 -4.52 9.73 17.55
C ARG A 4 -4.89 8.26 17.34
N GLU A 5 -5.70 7.97 16.32
CA GLU A 5 -6.11 6.63 15.90
C GLU A 5 -6.29 6.59 14.37
N GLY A 6 -6.23 5.39 13.78
CA GLY A 6 -6.57 5.18 12.38
C GLY A 6 -5.47 5.50 11.36
N SER A 7 -4.26 5.86 11.80
CA SER A 7 -3.14 6.20 10.92
C SER A 7 -2.88 5.15 9.84
N ILE A 8 -2.98 3.85 10.17
CA ILE A 8 -2.79 2.76 9.22
C ILE A 8 -3.80 2.83 8.08
N ARG A 9 -5.09 3.01 8.39
CA ARG A 9 -6.15 3.11 7.37
C ARG A 9 -5.94 4.35 6.50
N THR A 10 -5.58 5.47 7.11
CA THR A 10 -5.29 6.72 6.38
C THR A 10 -4.11 6.56 5.44
N GLN A 11 -3.02 5.92 5.90
CA GLN A 11 -1.84 5.63 5.07
C GLN A 11 -2.20 4.71 3.89
N GLN A 12 -2.97 3.65 4.12
CA GLN A 12 -3.40 2.74 3.05
C GLN A 12 -4.26 3.46 2.00
N VAL A 13 -5.20 4.30 2.42
CA VAL A 13 -6.04 5.08 1.50
C VAL A 13 -5.19 6.05 0.68
N PHE A 14 -4.28 6.78 1.32
CA PHE A 14 -3.37 7.70 0.66
C PHE A 14 -2.48 7.00 -0.39
N MET A 15 -1.83 5.91 0.00
CA MET A 15 -1.00 5.12 -0.92
C MET A 15 -1.83 4.50 -2.05
N SER A 16 -3.07 4.09 -1.79
CA SER A 16 -3.95 3.56 -2.83
C SER A 16 -4.29 4.61 -3.89
N GLN A 17 -4.56 5.85 -3.46
CA GLN A 17 -4.82 6.94 -4.41
C GLN A 17 -3.58 7.22 -5.26
N MET A 18 -2.41 7.36 -4.63
CA MET A 18 -1.16 7.57 -5.34
C MET A 18 -0.86 6.46 -6.36
N ALA A 19 -1.08 5.20 -5.98
CA ALA A 19 -0.93 4.09 -6.91
C ALA A 19 -1.93 4.18 -8.08
N ARG A 20 -3.20 4.49 -7.79
CA ARG A 20 -4.24 4.65 -8.83
C ARG A 20 -3.90 5.75 -9.83
N ASP A 21 -3.44 6.90 -9.35
CA ASP A 21 -3.04 8.04 -10.17
C ASP A 21 -1.82 7.69 -11.04
N ALA A 22 -0.95 6.80 -10.55
CA ALA A 22 0.18 6.25 -11.31
C ALA A 22 -0.21 5.07 -12.23
N GLY A 23 -1.48 4.69 -12.31
CA GLY A 23 -1.95 3.60 -13.17
C GLY A 23 -1.81 2.19 -12.57
N TYR A 24 -1.66 2.08 -11.25
CA TYR A 24 -1.53 0.83 -10.49
C TYR A 24 -2.64 0.67 -9.43
N ASN A 25 -2.84 -0.55 -8.94
CA ASN A 25 -3.67 -0.88 -7.79
C ASN A 25 -2.83 -1.63 -6.76
N ILE A 26 -3.06 -1.35 -5.48
CA ILE A 26 -2.46 -2.11 -4.38
C ILE A 26 -3.51 -3.09 -3.83
N GLU A 27 -3.20 -4.37 -3.84
CA GLU A 27 -4.09 -5.43 -3.37
C GLU A 27 -4.00 -5.64 -1.85
N TRP A 28 -4.31 -4.61 -1.05
CA TRP A 28 -4.17 -4.65 0.42
C TRP A 28 -4.86 -5.84 1.10
N HIS A 29 -5.97 -6.31 0.53
CA HIS A 29 -6.73 -7.45 1.05
C HIS A 29 -5.98 -8.78 0.98
N LYS A 30 -4.90 -8.86 0.18
CA LYS A 30 -4.03 -10.04 0.08
C LYS A 30 -2.77 -9.94 0.95
N VAL A 31 -2.50 -8.78 1.55
CA VAL A 31 -1.35 -8.61 2.44
C VAL A 31 -1.68 -9.20 3.80
N ASP A 32 -0.86 -10.14 4.26
CA ASP A 32 -1.03 -10.73 5.58
C ASP A 32 -0.81 -9.69 6.69
N ARG A 33 -1.61 -9.78 7.76
CA ARG A 33 -1.55 -8.80 8.87
C ARG A 33 -0.22 -8.87 9.62
N LEU A 34 0.35 -10.07 9.82
CA LEU A 34 1.64 -10.23 10.49
C LEU A 34 2.77 -9.73 9.59
N GLN A 35 2.69 -9.98 8.28
CA GLN A 35 3.64 -9.44 7.30
C GLN A 35 3.66 -7.90 7.31
N MET A 36 2.48 -7.27 7.33
CA MET A 36 2.36 -5.81 7.43
C MET A 36 2.94 -5.27 8.75
N ALA A 37 2.58 -5.90 9.89
CA ALA A 37 3.10 -5.49 11.20
C ALA A 37 4.62 -5.64 11.28
N PHE A 38 5.17 -6.73 10.74
CA PHE A 38 6.61 -6.94 10.65
C PHE A 38 7.29 -5.87 9.79
N ALA A 39 6.71 -5.53 8.65
CA ALA A 39 7.24 -4.46 7.79
C ALA A 39 7.25 -3.09 8.47
N GLN A 40 6.17 -2.76 9.21
CA GLN A 40 6.10 -1.53 10.00
C GLN A 40 7.20 -1.46 11.06
N THR A 41 7.39 -2.53 11.83
CA THR A 41 8.47 -2.60 12.83
C THR A 41 9.84 -2.43 12.19
N LYS A 42 10.11 -3.11 11.06
CA LYS A 42 11.39 -2.99 10.36
C LYS A 42 11.63 -1.62 9.75
N ALA A 43 10.57 -0.95 9.28
CA ALA A 43 10.69 0.42 8.80
C ALA A 43 11.06 1.42 9.91
N MET A 44 10.59 1.20 11.14
CA MET A 44 11.02 2.01 12.29
C MET A 44 12.51 1.83 12.62
N GLU A 45 13.08 0.67 12.28
CA GLU A 45 14.53 0.39 12.36
C GLU A 45 15.30 0.90 11.12
N GLY A 46 14.63 1.55 10.15
CA GLY A 46 15.23 2.01 8.90
C GLY A 46 15.39 0.92 7.82
N ASN A 47 14.83 -0.28 8.03
CA ASN A 47 14.86 -1.37 7.07
C ASN A 47 13.53 -1.47 6.29
N TYR A 48 13.53 -0.99 5.05
CA TYR A 48 12.35 -0.96 4.19
C TYR A 48 12.18 -2.19 3.28
N LYS A 49 13.12 -3.15 3.30
CA LYS A 49 13.06 -4.35 2.45
C LYS A 49 11.75 -5.14 2.57
N PRO A 50 11.15 -5.30 3.77
CA PRO A 50 9.87 -5.99 3.89
C PRO A 50 8.72 -5.26 3.19
N PHE A 51 8.71 -3.92 3.22
CA PHE A 51 7.73 -3.13 2.48
C PHE A 51 7.93 -3.25 0.97
N GLU A 52 9.18 -3.21 0.49
CA GLU A 52 9.47 -3.44 -0.92
C GLU A 52 8.95 -4.80 -1.40
N ALA A 53 9.11 -5.85 -0.59
CA ALA A 53 8.58 -7.18 -0.90
C ALA A 53 7.04 -7.16 -1.01
N ILE A 54 6.35 -6.56 -0.03
CA ILE A 54 4.88 -6.39 -0.07
C ILE A 54 4.46 -5.68 -1.37
N PHE A 55 5.10 -4.58 -1.74
CA PHE A 55 4.73 -3.85 -2.96
C PHE A 55 5.05 -4.63 -4.24
N LYS A 56 6.17 -5.36 -4.30
CA LYS A 56 6.48 -6.22 -5.46
C LYS A 56 5.40 -7.29 -5.66
N ASP A 57 4.90 -7.86 -4.57
CA ASP A 57 3.91 -8.94 -4.64
C ASP A 57 2.49 -8.41 -4.93
N HIS A 58 2.15 -7.21 -4.43
CA HIS A 58 0.76 -6.74 -4.38
C HIS A 58 0.47 -5.43 -5.12
N LEU A 59 1.46 -4.76 -5.73
CA LEU A 59 1.25 -3.65 -6.67
C LEU A 59 1.05 -4.23 -8.07
N LYS A 60 -0.11 -3.96 -8.69
CA LYS A 60 -0.47 -4.47 -10.02
C LYS A 60 -0.84 -3.33 -10.94
N GLU A 61 -0.49 -3.44 -12.22
CA GLU A 61 -0.98 -2.50 -13.23
C GLU A 61 -2.50 -2.53 -13.29
N ARG A 62 -3.13 -1.34 -13.41
CA ARG A 62 -4.56 -1.24 -13.68
C ARG A 62 -4.85 -1.57 -15.13
N SER A 63 -5.93 -2.30 -15.36
CA SER A 63 -6.48 -2.49 -16.70
C SER A 63 -6.90 -1.14 -17.30
N ILE A 64 -6.94 -1.09 -18.64
CA ILE A 64 -7.36 0.09 -19.40
C ILE A 64 -8.79 0.51 -18.99
N GLU A 65 -9.70 -0.46 -18.90
CA GLU A 65 -11.09 -0.26 -18.45
C GLU A 65 -11.20 0.36 -17.04
N ALA A 66 -10.28 0.02 -16.13
CA ALA A 66 -10.28 0.58 -14.79
C ALA A 66 -9.72 2.00 -14.74
N ARG A 67 -8.93 2.42 -15.73
CA ARG A 67 -8.40 3.79 -15.86
C ARG A 67 -9.44 4.73 -16.47
N GLU A 68 -10.26 4.23 -17.39
CA GLU A 68 -11.33 5.01 -18.06
C GLU A 68 -12.50 5.36 -17.14
N LYS A 69 -12.75 4.56 -16.07
CA LYS A 69 -13.85 4.81 -15.12
C LYS A 69 -13.61 5.96 -14.13
N ASP A 70 -12.37 6.41 -14.00
CA ASP A 70 -11.97 7.47 -13.06
C ASP A 70 -11.78 8.84 -13.74
N GLY A 71 -11.85 8.90 -15.08
CA GLY A 71 -11.77 10.14 -15.88
C GLY A 71 -13.15 10.66 -16.24
#